data_AF-A0A451AJV5-F1
#
_entry.id   AF-A0A451AJV5-F1
#
_cell.length_a   1.000
_cell.length_b   1.000
_cell.length_c   1.000
_cell.angle_alpha   90.00
_cell.angle_beta   90.00
_cell.angle_gamma   90.00
#
_symmetry.space_group_name_H-M   'P 1'
#
loop_
_entity.id
_entity.type
_entity.pdbx_description
1 polymer ?
#
loop_
_entity_poly.entity_id
_entity_poly.type
_entity_poly.pdbx_seq_one_letter_code
_entity_poly.pdbx_strand_id
1 'polypeptide(L)'
;MGLAYIKAVRENLPKATLVFDHFHIIKLYNEKLADLRRTIAREANALEKKVFKGTRWLLLKTSSKLIVEKDEHTRLQEALRLNQ
;
A
#
# COMPACT_ATOMS: atom_id res chain seq x y z
N MET A 1 16.03 -5.57 3.65
CA MET A 1 17.49 -5.40 3.75
C MET A 1 17.82 -4.27 4.71
N GLY A 2 18.79 -4.45 5.59
CA GLY A 2 19.22 -3.41 6.53
C GLY A 2 20.17 -2.39 5.91
N LEU A 3 20.20 -1.17 6.46
CA LEU A 3 21.07 -0.07 6.01
C LEU A 3 22.56 -0.43 6.05
N ALA A 4 22.99 -1.20 7.06
CA ALA A 4 24.37 -1.64 7.21
C ALA A 4 24.83 -2.55 6.05
N TYR A 5 23.96 -3.45 5.57
CA TYR A 5 24.25 -4.32 4.43
C TYR A 5 24.39 -3.51 3.13
N ILE A 6 23.46 -2.59 2.89
CA ILE A 6 23.50 -1.72 1.70
C ILE A 6 24.79 -0.90 1.69
N LYS A 7 25.17 -0.35 2.84
CA LYS A 7 26.42 0.41 3.00
C LYS A 7 27.64 -0.46 2.70
N ALA A 8 27.76 -1.63 3.34
CA ALA A 8 28.90 -2.53 3.16
C ALA A 8 29.06 -2.99 1.70
N VAL A 9 27.96 -3.34 1.02
CA VAL A 9 27.98 -3.74 -0.40
C VAL A 9 28.41 -2.57 -1.29
N ARG A 10 27.88 -1.36 -1.06
CA ARG A 10 28.27 -0.18 -1.85
C ARG A 10 29.74 0.20 -1.67
N GLU A 11 30.28 0.06 -0.46
CA GLU A 11 31.67 0.40 -0.15
C GLU A 11 32.66 -0.63 -0.69
N ASN A 12 32.36 -1.93 -0.55
CA ASN A 12 33.30 -3.00 -0.87
C ASN A 12 33.10 -3.62 -2.26
N LEU A 13 31.91 -3.48 -2.85
CA LEU A 13 31.54 -4.07 -4.14
C LEU A 13 30.83 -3.04 -5.03
N PRO A 14 31.49 -1.93 -5.40
CA PRO A 14 30.85 -0.81 -6.12
C PRO A 14 30.33 -1.19 -7.52
N LYS A 15 30.84 -2.29 -8.11
CA LYS A 15 30.38 -2.81 -9.41
C LYS A 15 29.21 -3.79 -9.30
N ALA A 16 28.85 -4.24 -8.10
CA ALA A 16 27.76 -5.17 -7.92
C ALA A 16 26.40 -4.45 -8.03
N THR A 17 25.48 -5.03 -8.80
CA THR A 17 24.10 -4.54 -8.87
C THR A 17 23.33 -4.94 -7.62
N LEU A 18 22.89 -3.96 -6.83
CA LEU A 18 22.00 -4.20 -5.70
C LEU A 18 20.56 -4.31 -6.19
N VAL A 19 20.01 -5.52 -6.17
CA VAL A 19 18.63 -5.78 -6.57
C VAL A 19 17.75 -5.89 -5.34
N PHE A 20 16.67 -5.12 -5.31
CA PHE A 20 15.58 -5.33 -4.36
C PHE A 20 14.59 -6.29 -5.00
N ASP A 21 14.32 -7.42 -4.34
CA ASP A 21 13.30 -8.33 -4.83
C ASP A 21 11.91 -7.71 -4.73
N HIS A 22 11.05 -8.12 -5.66
CA HIS A 22 9.70 -7.62 -5.80
C HIS A 22 8.86 -7.81 -4.53
N PHE A 23 9.03 -8.93 -3.82
CA PHE A 23 8.25 -9.23 -2.62
C PHE A 23 8.48 -8.19 -1.52
N HIS A 24 9.73 -7.86 -1.22
CA HIS A 24 10.03 -6.87 -0.17
C HIS A 24 9.53 -5.46 -0.53
N ILE A 25 9.57 -5.08 -1.81
CA ILE A 25 9.03 -3.80 -2.27
C ILE A 25 7.52 -3.73 -2.07
N ILE A 26 6.78 -4.77 -2.51
CA ILE A 26 5.32 -4.82 -2.37
C ILE A 26 4.92 -4.91 -0.90
N LYS A 27 5.64 -5.68 -0.08
CA LYS A 27 5.41 -5.74 1.35
C LYS A 27 5.53 -4.35 2.00
N LEU A 28 6.63 -3.65 1.73
CA LEU A 28 6.88 -2.30 2.27
C LEU A 28 5.79 -1.31 1.82
N TYR A 29 5.40 -1.35 0.55
CA TYR A 29 4.33 -0.52 0.00
C TYR A 29 2.99 -0.80 0.72
N ASN A 30 2.62 -2.07 0.85
CA ASN A 30 1.37 -2.49 1.49
C ASN A 30 1.32 -2.10 2.97
N GLU A 31 2.44 -2.18 3.69
CA GLU A 31 2.55 -1.72 5.09
C GLU A 31 2.32 -0.21 5.18
N LYS A 32 2.99 0.60 4.35
CA LYS A 32 2.81 2.06 4.33
C LYS A 32 1.39 2.48 3.95
N LEU A 33 0.80 1.81 2.97
CA LEU A 33 -0.56 2.06 2.55
C LEU A 33 -1.56 1.68 3.67
N ALA A 34 -1.32 0.59 4.39
CA ALA A 34 -2.15 0.21 5.53
C ALA A 34 -2.07 1.24 6.67
N ASP A 35 -0.89 1.81 6.92
CA ASP A 35 -0.70 2.87 7.92
C ASP A 35 -1.38 4.18 7.51
N LEU A 36 -1.21 4.62 6.26
CA LEU A 36 -1.91 5.79 5.73
C LEU A 36 -3.43 5.66 5.89
N ARG A 37 -3.98 4.50 5.50
CA ARG A 37 -5.41 4.21 5.67
C ARG A 37 -5.84 4.27 7.13
N ARG A 38 -5.01 3.82 8.08
CA ARG A 38 -5.32 3.91 9.52
C ARG A 38 -5.35 5.36 9.99
N THR A 39 -4.43 6.21 9.50
CA THR A 39 -4.40 7.64 9.83
C THR A 39 -5.67 8.33 9.34
N ILE A 40 -6.01 8.20 8.06
CA ILE A 40 -7.20 8.84 7.49
C ILE A 40 -8.47 8.32 8.20
N ALA A 41 -8.56 7.01 8.47
CA ALA A 41 -9.71 6.45 9.17
C ALA A 41 -9.85 6.92 10.63
N ARG A 42 -8.78 7.39 11.29
CA ARG A 42 -8.85 7.97 12.64
C ARG A 42 -9.48 9.37 12.59
N GLU A 43 -9.07 10.16 11.61
CA GLU A 43 -9.52 11.54 11.38
C GLU A 43 -10.92 11.62 10.77
N ALA A 44 -11.34 10.56 10.07
CA ALA A 44 -12.65 10.43 9.45
C ALA A 44 -13.83 10.53 10.43
N ASN A 45 -14.92 11.14 9.98
CA ASN A 45 -16.21 11.19 10.67
C ASN A 45 -16.92 9.82 10.64
N ALA A 46 -18.06 9.70 11.32
CA ALA A 46 -18.78 8.43 11.45
C ALA A 46 -19.28 7.85 10.11
N LEU A 47 -19.59 8.71 9.12
CA LEU A 47 -20.04 8.29 7.80
C LEU A 47 -18.86 7.79 6.96
N GLU A 48 -17.75 8.51 6.98
CA GLU A 48 -16.50 8.18 6.27
C GLU A 48 -15.86 6.89 6.83
N LYS A 49 -15.95 6.66 8.14
CA LYS A 49 -15.52 5.40 8.76
C LYS A 49 -16.27 4.18 8.22
N LYS A 50 -17.54 4.33 7.82
CA LYS A 50 -18.29 3.23 7.17
C LYS A 50 -17.71 2.91 5.79
N VAL A 51 -17.31 3.93 5.04
CA VAL A 51 -16.65 3.75 3.73
C VAL A 51 -15.32 3.01 3.91
N PHE A 52 -14.52 3.30 4.93
CA PHE A 52 -13.26 2.59 5.19
C PHE A 52 -13.43 1.12 5.62
N LYS A 53 -14.64 0.68 5.97
CA LYS A 53 -14.89 -0.70 6.40
C LYS A 53 -14.83 -1.62 5.19
N GLY A 54 -13.88 -2.56 5.20
CA GLY A 54 -13.72 -3.54 4.13
C GLY A 54 -12.97 -3.04 2.89
N THR A 55 -12.43 -1.80 2.89
CA THR A 55 -11.65 -1.27 1.76
C THR A 55 -10.17 -1.60 1.81
N ARG A 56 -9.66 -2.12 2.95
CA ARG A 56 -8.25 -2.50 3.08
C ARG A 56 -7.80 -3.41 1.94
N TRP A 57 -8.57 -4.46 1.64
CA TRP A 57 -8.23 -5.39 0.58
C TRP A 57 -8.44 -4.80 -0.82
N LEU A 58 -9.38 -3.86 -0.99
CA LEU A 58 -9.59 -3.15 -2.25
C LEU A 58 -8.37 -2.30 -2.61
N LEU A 59 -7.81 -1.58 -1.65
CA LEU A 59 -6.63 -0.74 -1.86
C LEU A 59 -5.34 -1.56 -2.11
N LEU A 60 -5.33 -2.83 -1.71
CA LEU A 60 -4.23 -3.77 -1.93
C LEU A 60 -4.41 -4.62 -3.20
N LYS A 61 -5.56 -4.50 -3.86
CA LYS A 61 -5.90 -5.30 -5.04
C LYS A 61 -5.38 -4.62 -6.30
N THR A 62 -4.86 -5.41 -7.23
CA THR A 62 -4.57 -4.93 -8.58
C THR A 62 -5.86 -4.47 -9.25
N SER A 63 -5.84 -3.31 -9.92
CA SER A 63 -7.02 -2.73 -10.59
C SER A 63 -7.70 -3.68 -11.57
N SER A 64 -6.92 -4.47 -12.32
CA SER A 64 -7.42 -5.48 -13.26
C SER A 64 -8.09 -6.70 -12.58
N LYS A 65 -7.95 -6.84 -11.25
CA LYS A 65 -8.55 -7.93 -10.48
C LYS A 65 -9.80 -7.51 -9.72
N LEU A 66 -10.24 -6.25 -9.86
CA LEU A 66 -11.47 -5.79 -9.24
C LEU A 66 -12.68 -6.55 -9.82
N ILE A 67 -13.62 -6.91 -8.95
CA ILE A 67 -14.77 -7.77 -9.25
C ILE A 67 -15.99 -6.87 -9.42
N VAL A 68 -16.61 -6.90 -10.60
CA VAL A 68 -17.76 -6.07 -10.96
C VAL A 68 -18.99 -6.47 -10.16
N GLU A 69 -19.22 -7.77 -9.98
CA GLU A 69 -20.38 -8.34 -9.26
C GLU A 69 -20.40 -7.94 -7.77
N LYS A 70 -19.25 -7.54 -7.22
CA LYS A 70 -19.08 -7.09 -5.84
C LYS A 70 -19.00 -5.56 -5.71
N ASP A 71 -19.23 -4.85 -6.81
CA ASP A 71 -19.15 -3.40 -6.92
C ASP A 71 -17.82 -2.83 -6.38
N GLU A 72 -16.73 -3.56 -6.58
CA GLU A 72 -15.43 -3.20 -5.98
C GLU A 72 -14.86 -1.91 -6.57
N HIS A 73 -15.21 -1.58 -7.82
CA HIS A 73 -14.78 -0.36 -8.49
C HIS A 73 -15.35 0.89 -7.82
N THR A 74 -16.68 0.94 -7.63
CA THR A 74 -17.36 2.08 -7.01
C THR A 74 -16.89 2.26 -5.57
N ARG A 75 -16.84 1.17 -4.81
CA ARG A 75 -16.35 1.19 -3.41
C ARG A 75 -14.89 1.64 -3.29
N LEU A 76 -14.05 1.27 -4.25
CA LEU A 76 -12.68 1.77 -4.31
C LEU A 76 -12.66 3.27 -4.61
N GLN A 77 -13.45 3.76 -5.58
CA GLN A 77 -13.54 5.19 -5.90
C GLN A 77 -14.03 6.02 -4.71
N GLU A 78 -15.07 5.56 -4.00
CA GLU A 78 -15.55 6.21 -2.77
C GLU A 78 -14.45 6.32 -1.71
N ALA A 79 -13.68 5.25 -1.51
CA ALA A 79 -12.57 5.25 -0.57
C ALA A 79 -11.45 6.21 -0.98
N LEU A 80 -11.19 6.36 -2.29
CA LEU A 80 -10.17 7.27 -2.81
C LEU A 80 -10.58 8.75 -2.69
N ARG A 81 -11.87 9.06 -2.78
CA ARG A 81 -12.39 10.45 -2.62
C ARG A 81 -12.18 11.00 -1.21
N LEU A 82 -12.02 10.14 -0.21
CA LEU A 82 -11.72 10.55 1.17
C LEU A 82 -10.28 11.03 1.38
N ASN A 83 -9.43 10.92 0.35
CA ASN A 83 -8.04 11.39 0.34
C ASN A 83 -7.82 12.54 -0.66
N GLN A 84 -8.90 13.15 -1.18
CA GLN A 84 -8.85 14.38 -1.98
C GLN A 84 -9.15 15.59 -1.10
#